data_AF-A0A520M300-F1
#
_entry.id   AF-A0A520M300-F1
#
_cell.length_a   1.000
_cell.length_b   1.000
_cell.length_c   1.000
_cell.angle_alpha   90.00
_cell.angle_beta   90.00
_cell.angle_gamma   90.00
#
_symmetry.space_group_name_H-M   'P 1'
#
loop_
_entity.id
_entity.type
_entity.pdbx_description
1 polymer ?
#
loop_
_entity_poly.entity_id
_entity_poly.type
_entity_poly.pdbx_seq_one_letter_code
_entity_poly.pdbx_strand_id
1 'polypeptide(L)'
;MTIESPVSDLIALARVAQAEYETFDQRRVDDVVAAIAWTILEPKRNRYLSQRAVEDTGLGDVDDKFQKNYRKTLGLLRDLTGAPSVGVVSEDSERGIIEIARPVGVVGAITPSTNPVATPTNKVMNAL
;
A
#
# COMPACT_ATOMS: atom_id res chain seq x y z
N MET A 1 -13.99 12.50 -25.62
CA MET A 1 -13.83 13.77 -24.90
C MET A 1 -13.07 13.44 -23.62
N THR A 2 -11.74 13.61 -23.62
CA THR A 2 -10.93 13.43 -22.42
C THR A 2 -11.26 14.59 -21.49
N ILE A 3 -11.88 14.29 -20.35
CA ILE A 3 -12.06 15.31 -19.32
C ILE A 3 -10.68 15.52 -18.70
N GLU A 4 -10.05 16.64 -19.05
CA GLU A 4 -8.86 17.12 -18.36
C GLU A 4 -9.25 17.37 -16.90
N SER A 5 -8.61 16.61 -16.02
CA SER A 5 -8.87 16.59 -14.59
C SER A 5 -7.55 16.26 -13.92
N PRO A 6 -7.23 16.86 -12.76
CA PRO A 6 -6.07 16.46 -11.97
C PRO A 6 -6.01 14.94 -11.71
N VAL A 7 -7.15 14.26 -11.69
CA VAL A 7 -7.25 12.80 -11.54
C VAL A 7 -6.76 12.07 -12.80
N SER A 8 -7.11 12.55 -14.00
CA SER A 8 -6.67 11.95 -15.27
C SER A 8 -5.14 11.99 -15.39
N ASP A 9 -4.53 13.09 -14.98
CA ASP A 9 -3.06 13.26 -14.99
C ASP A 9 -2.37 12.31 -14.00
N LEU A 10 -2.91 12.18 -12.79
CA LEU A 10 -2.40 11.23 -11.79
C LEU A 10 -2.51 9.77 -12.28
N ILE A 11 -3.60 9.41 -12.96
CA ILE A 11 -3.76 8.07 -13.54
C ILE A 11 -2.72 7.82 -14.64
N ALA A 12 -2.45 8.81 -15.49
CA ALA A 12 -1.45 8.69 -16.54
C ALA A 12 -0.05 8.46 -15.94
N LEU A 13 0.34 9.24 -14.93
CA LEU A 13 1.59 9.07 -14.21
C LEU A 13 1.68 7.70 -13.51
N ALA A 14 0.60 7.27 -12.86
CA ALA A 14 0.54 5.97 -12.19
C ALA A 14 0.71 4.80 -13.16
N ARG A 15 0.18 4.90 -14.39
CA ARG A 15 0.39 3.87 -15.43
C ARG A 15 1.84 3.78 -15.88
N VAL A 16 2.52 4.92 -16.02
CA VAL A 16 3.96 4.95 -16.35
C VAL A 16 4.77 4.31 -15.21
N ALA A 17 4.50 4.71 -13.96
CA ALA A 17 5.18 4.14 -12.79
C ALA A 17 4.90 2.65 -12.62
N GLN A 18 3.67 2.19 -12.86
CA GLN A 18 3.32 0.77 -12.76
C GLN A 18 4.03 -0.07 -13.82
N ALA A 19 4.19 0.43 -15.05
CA ALA A 19 4.91 -0.28 -16.10
C ALA A 19 6.41 -0.46 -15.76
N GLU A 20 7.03 0.51 -15.08
CA GLU A 20 8.39 0.36 -14.55
C GLU A 20 8.42 -0.60 -13.35
N TYR A 21 7.47 -0.47 -12.43
CA TYR A 21 7.41 -1.27 -11.22
C TYR A 21 7.15 -2.76 -11.50
N GLU A 22 6.40 -3.09 -12.55
CA GLU A 22 6.15 -4.47 -13.00
C GLU A 22 7.43 -5.22 -13.41
N THR A 23 8.54 -4.52 -13.68
CA THR A 23 9.82 -5.15 -13.99
C THR A 23 10.65 -5.50 -12.75
N PHE A 24 10.15 -5.24 -11.54
CA PHE A 24 10.89 -5.50 -10.30
C PHE A 24 10.88 -6.99 -9.98
N ASP A 25 11.97 -7.48 -9.38
CA ASP A 25 11.98 -8.80 -8.76
C ASP A 25 11.27 -8.77 -7.40
N GLN A 26 10.95 -9.95 -6.87
CA GLN A 26 10.25 -10.08 -5.58
C GLN A 26 10.97 -9.30 -4.46
N ARG A 27 12.30 -9.39 -4.40
CA ARG A 27 13.08 -8.71 -3.35
C ARG A 27 12.90 -7.20 -3.41
N ARG A 28 12.93 -6.61 -4.60
CA ARG A 28 12.77 -5.16 -4.78
C ARG A 28 11.34 -4.72 -4.50
N VAL A 29 10.35 -5.54 -4.80
CA VAL A 29 8.95 -5.33 -4.38
C VAL A 29 8.85 -5.33 -2.86
N ASP A 30 9.41 -6.34 -2.19
CA ASP A 30 9.41 -6.46 -0.73
C ASP A 30 10.09 -5.26 -0.06
N ASP A 31 11.23 -4.80 -0.58
CA ASP A 31 11.96 -3.63 -0.10
C ASP A 31 11.10 -2.35 -0.19
N VAL A 32 10.34 -2.19 -1.28
CA VAL A 32 9.44 -1.03 -1.50
C VAL A 32 8.27 -1.07 -0.53
N VAL A 33 7.63 -2.24 -0.35
CA VAL A 33 6.54 -2.42 0.63
C VAL A 33 7.03 -2.12 2.06
N ALA A 34 8.22 -2.61 2.42
CA ALA A 34 8.83 -2.33 3.72
C ALA A 34 9.13 -0.84 3.92
N ALA A 35 9.64 -0.15 2.88
CA ALA A 35 9.90 1.28 2.92
C ALA A 35 8.61 2.10 3.13
N ILE A 36 7.52 1.73 2.46
CA ILE A 36 6.21 2.36 2.66
C ILE A 36 5.70 2.13 4.09
N ALA A 37 5.77 0.90 4.60
CA ALA A 37 5.38 0.60 5.98
C ALA A 37 6.17 1.45 6.99
N TRP A 38 7.48 1.62 6.76
CA TRP A 38 8.35 2.42 7.64
C TRP A 38 7.92 3.89 7.74
N THR A 39 7.31 4.46 6.70
CA THR A 39 6.83 5.85 6.75
C THR A 39 5.81 6.09 7.87
N ILE A 40 5.02 5.07 8.22
CA ILE A 40 4.11 5.14 9.37
C ILE A 40 4.74 4.56 10.63
N LEU A 41 5.56 3.51 10.54
CA LEU A 41 6.10 2.87 11.73
C LEU A 41 7.15 3.72 12.45
N GLU A 42 7.80 4.64 11.76
CA GLU A 42 8.73 5.58 12.37
C GLU A 42 7.99 6.46 13.42
N PRO A 43 8.38 6.41 14.71
CA PRO A 43 7.59 7.01 15.78
C PRO A 43 7.32 8.51 15.64
N LYS A 44 8.29 9.31 15.19
CA LYS A 44 8.11 10.76 15.07
C LYS A 44 7.08 11.09 13.99
N ARG A 45 7.17 10.42 12.83
CA ARG A 45 6.23 10.61 11.73
C ARG A 45 4.84 10.09 12.09
N ASN A 46 4.73 8.95 12.75
CA ASN A 46 3.44 8.45 13.23
C ASN A 46 2.76 9.46 14.15
N ARG A 47 3.50 10.01 15.11
CA ARG A 47 2.97 11.01 16.05
C ARG A 47 2.49 12.25 15.31
N TYR A 48 3.29 12.76 14.39
CA TYR A 48 2.92 13.91 13.55
C TYR A 48 1.65 13.65 12.75
N LEU A 49 1.57 12.52 12.03
CA LEU A 49 0.39 12.15 11.24
C LEU A 49 -0.85 11.95 12.10
N SER A 50 -0.69 11.40 13.31
CA SER A 50 -1.79 11.20 14.25
C SER A 50 -2.34 12.53 14.79
N GLN A 51 -1.48 13.51 15.06
CA GLN A 51 -1.90 14.87 15.44
C GLN A 51 -2.68 15.53 14.31
N ARG A 52 -2.13 15.54 13.10
CA ARG A 52 -2.80 16.09 11.90
C ARG A 52 -4.14 15.41 11.64
N ALA A 53 -4.21 14.09 11.76
CA ALA A 53 -5.46 13.36 11.57
C ALA A 53 -6.56 13.78 12.57
N VAL A 54 -6.23 14.07 13.83
CA VAL A 54 -7.22 14.56 14.81
C VAL A 54 -7.61 16.00 14.48
N GLU A 55 -6.63 16.86 14.17
CA GLU A 55 -6.87 18.26 13.84
C GLU A 55 -7.75 18.45 12.60
N ASP A 56 -7.48 17.71 11.53
CA ASP A 56 -8.19 17.84 10.25
C ASP A 56 -9.59 17.22 10.30
N THR A 57 -9.79 16.14 11.08
CA THR A 57 -11.06 15.40 11.09
C THR A 57 -11.95 15.70 12.30
N GLY A 58 -11.36 16.17 13.42
CA GLY A 58 -12.05 16.27 14.71
C GLY A 58 -12.42 14.93 15.35
N LEU A 59 -11.93 13.80 14.84
CA LEU A 59 -12.35 12.46 15.27
C LEU A 59 -11.28 11.72 16.07
N GLY A 60 -11.63 11.24 17.27
CA GLY A 60 -10.76 10.43 18.13
C GLY A 60 -9.64 11.25 18.79
N ASP A 61 -8.69 10.55 19.41
CA ASP A 61 -7.51 11.17 20.02
C ASP A 61 -6.21 10.70 19.35
N VAL A 62 -5.12 11.36 19.70
CA VAL A 62 -3.83 11.17 19.04
C VAL A 62 -3.16 9.87 19.44
N ASP A 63 -3.29 9.43 20.69
CA ASP A 63 -2.56 8.27 21.20
C ASP A 63 -3.19 6.98 20.67
N ASP A 64 -4.52 6.91 20.60
CA ASP A 64 -5.23 5.81 19.95
C ASP A 64 -4.94 5.74 18.46
N LYS A 65 -4.86 6.88 17.76
CA LYS A 65 -4.46 6.91 16.34
C LYS A 65 -3.02 6.46 16.16
N PHE A 66 -2.10 6.88 17.02
CA PHE A 66 -0.71 6.45 16.98
C PHE A 66 -0.59 4.93 17.10
N GLN A 67 -1.25 4.35 18.12
CA GLN A 67 -1.26 2.90 18.33
C GLN A 67 -1.94 2.16 17.17
N LYS A 68 -3.04 2.70 16.65
CA LYS A 68 -3.78 2.10 15.53
C LYS A 68 -2.96 2.10 14.24
N ASN A 69 -2.30 3.21 13.92
CA ASN A 69 -1.39 3.33 12.79
C ASN A 69 -0.25 2.30 12.91
N TYR A 70 0.38 2.20 14.08
CA TYR A 70 1.46 1.25 14.31
C TYR A 70 0.99 -0.21 14.16
N ARG A 71 -0.05 -0.61 14.89
CA ARG A 71 -0.53 -2.00 14.93
C ARG A 71 -1.07 -2.46 13.58
N LYS A 72 -1.86 -1.64 12.89
CA LYS A 72 -2.44 -2.01 11.59
C LYS A 72 -1.40 -2.11 10.48
N THR A 73 -0.41 -1.23 10.48
CA THR A 73 0.67 -1.25 9.47
C THR A 73 1.62 -2.41 9.72
N LEU A 74 2.03 -2.63 10.98
CA LEU A 74 2.92 -3.74 11.34
C LEU A 74 2.25 -5.10 11.12
N GLY A 75 0.96 -5.22 11.44
CA GLY A 75 0.18 -6.44 11.18
C GLY A 75 0.19 -6.79 9.70
N LEU A 76 -0.20 -5.83 8.84
CA LEU A 76 -0.18 -6.05 7.40
C LEU A 76 1.23 -6.32 6.85
N LEU A 77 2.25 -5.59 7.30
CA LEU A 77 3.62 -5.83 6.84
C LEU A 77 4.03 -7.29 7.12
N ARG A 78 3.66 -7.85 8.28
CA ARG A 78 3.93 -9.25 8.60
C ARG A 78 3.18 -10.21 7.69
N ASP A 79 1.92 -9.91 7.37
CA ASP A 79 1.11 -10.73 6.46
C ASP A 79 1.68 -10.72 5.02
N LEU A 80 2.23 -9.59 4.57
CA LEU A 80 2.84 -9.44 3.24
C LEU A 80 4.27 -9.97 3.17
N THR A 81 5.01 -10.02 4.29
CA THR A 81 6.41 -10.45 4.29
C THR A 81 6.53 -11.91 3.85
N GLY A 82 7.16 -12.15 2.70
CA GLY A 82 7.34 -13.48 2.13
C GLY A 82 6.13 -14.03 1.37
N ALA A 83 5.07 -13.24 1.19
CA ALA A 83 3.96 -13.59 0.31
C ALA A 83 4.40 -13.43 -1.16
N PRO A 84 4.35 -14.48 -1.99
CA PRO A 84 4.78 -14.39 -3.38
C PRO A 84 3.79 -13.54 -4.20
N SER A 85 4.30 -12.56 -4.93
CA SER A 85 3.51 -11.63 -5.76
C SER A 85 4.12 -11.36 -7.14
N VAL A 86 5.32 -11.87 -7.41
CA VAL A 86 6.04 -11.70 -8.68
C VAL A 86 6.33 -13.05 -9.33
N GLY A 87 5.99 -13.18 -10.62
CA GLY A 87 6.34 -14.37 -11.41
C GLY A 87 5.56 -15.61 -11.00
N VAL A 88 6.21 -16.78 -11.03
CA VAL A 88 5.58 -18.05 -10.65
C VAL A 88 5.39 -18.10 -9.14
N VAL A 89 4.14 -18.25 -8.69
CA VAL A 89 3.78 -18.27 -7.27
C VAL A 89 3.38 -19.65 -6.77
N SER A 90 3.05 -20.57 -7.68
CA SER A 90 2.71 -21.96 -7.37
C SER A 90 2.95 -22.85 -8.57
N GLU A 91 3.40 -24.08 -8.33
CA GLU A 91 3.54 -25.14 -9.32
C GLU A 91 2.95 -26.45 -8.79
N ASP A 92 1.98 -27.00 -9.52
CA ASP A 92 1.41 -28.33 -9.28
C ASP A 92 1.81 -29.25 -10.44
N SER A 93 2.90 -29.99 -10.24
CA SER A 93 3.47 -30.87 -11.26
C SER A 93 2.60 -32.08 -11.58
N GLU A 94 1.78 -32.55 -10.63
CA GLU A 94 0.89 -33.71 -10.84
C GLU A 94 -0.26 -33.34 -11.78
N ARG A 95 -0.78 -32.12 -11.64
CA ARG A 95 -1.83 -31.58 -12.52
C ARG A 95 -1.30 -30.85 -13.74
N GLY A 96 0.00 -30.55 -13.79
CA GLY A 96 0.63 -29.75 -14.83
C GLY A 96 0.17 -28.29 -14.82
N ILE A 97 -0.06 -27.72 -13.62
CA ILE A 97 -0.55 -26.34 -13.45
C ILE A 97 0.58 -25.45 -12.92
N ILE A 98 0.73 -24.27 -13.50
CA ILE A 98 1.62 -23.21 -13.01
C ILE A 98 0.77 -21.96 -12.81
N GLU A 99 0.88 -21.34 -11.64
CA GLU A 99 0.22 -20.07 -11.33
C GLU A 99 1.25 -18.95 -11.39
N ILE A 100 0.94 -17.92 -12.18
CA ILE A 100 1.80 -16.76 -12.37
C ILE A 100 1.05 -15.52 -11.88
N ALA A 101 1.62 -14.81 -10.92
CA ALA A 101 1.05 -13.57 -10.43
C ALA A 101 1.15 -12.47 -11.50
N ARG A 102 0.06 -11.74 -11.67
CA ARG A 102 -0.02 -10.60 -12.60
C ARG A 102 -0.69 -9.42 -11.91
N PRO A 103 -0.07 -8.22 -11.91
CA PRO A 103 -0.68 -7.06 -11.30
C PRO A 103 -1.95 -6.64 -12.06
N VAL A 104 -2.94 -6.15 -11.32
CA VAL A 104 -4.21 -5.63 -11.90
C VAL A 104 -4.04 -4.25 -12.56
N GLY A 105 -2.90 -3.59 -12.32
CA GLY A 105 -2.61 -2.24 -12.80
C GLY A 105 -2.86 -1.17 -11.72
N VAL A 106 -3.42 -0.03 -12.12
CA VAL A 106 -3.65 1.12 -11.21
C VAL A 106 -4.93 0.95 -10.40
N VAL A 107 -4.82 1.06 -9.07
CA VAL A 107 -5.94 0.88 -8.13
C VAL A 107 -6.43 2.21 -7.58
N GLY A 108 -7.73 2.49 -7.71
CA GLY A 108 -8.40 3.62 -7.04
C GLY A 108 -8.75 3.27 -5.59
N ALA A 109 -8.07 3.91 -4.62
CA ALA A 109 -8.23 3.61 -3.20
C ALA A 109 -9.04 4.67 -2.44
N ILE A 110 -10.31 4.36 -2.11
CA ILE A 110 -11.17 5.25 -1.30
C ILE A 110 -10.74 5.23 0.17
N THR A 111 -10.60 6.40 0.81
CA THR A 111 -10.13 6.51 2.20
C THR A 111 -11.21 7.06 3.13
N PRO A 112 -11.51 6.39 4.26
CA PRO A 112 -12.48 6.89 5.23
C PRO A 112 -11.87 7.94 6.18
N SER A 113 -12.68 8.89 6.63
CA SER A 113 -12.28 9.92 7.61
C SER A 113 -11.94 9.37 9.00
N THR A 114 -12.44 8.18 9.35
CA THR A 114 -12.17 7.57 10.66
C THR A 114 -10.76 7.01 10.80
N ASN A 115 -10.10 6.65 9.67
CA ASN A 115 -8.74 6.11 9.62
C ASN A 115 -7.93 6.71 8.45
N PRO A 116 -7.71 8.04 8.43
CA PRO A 116 -7.18 8.74 7.26
C PRO A 116 -5.69 8.50 7.00
N VAL A 117 -5.00 7.77 7.88
CA VAL A 117 -3.54 7.51 7.80
C VAL A 117 -3.26 6.02 7.58
N ALA A 118 -3.67 5.16 8.51
CA ALA A 118 -3.46 3.72 8.40
C ALA A 118 -4.13 3.10 7.17
N THR A 119 -5.37 3.48 6.85
CA THR A 119 -6.10 2.86 5.74
C THR A 119 -5.48 3.13 4.37
N PRO A 120 -5.19 4.38 3.96
CA PRO A 120 -4.55 4.60 2.66
C PRO A 120 -3.19 3.93 2.57
N THR A 121 -2.38 3.96 3.65
CA THR A 121 -1.05 3.33 3.62
C THR A 121 -1.12 1.81 3.50
N ASN A 122 -2.01 1.17 4.26
CA ASN A 122 -2.23 -0.27 4.13
C ASN A 122 -2.77 -0.63 2.74
N LYS A 123 -3.60 0.22 2.12
CA LYS A 123 -4.06 0.01 0.74
C LYS A 123 -2.93 0.14 -0.27
N VAL A 124 -2.02 1.11 -0.08
CA VAL A 124 -0.82 1.26 -0.91
C VAL A 124 0.06 0.03 -0.78
N MET A 125 0.32 -0.46 0.44
CA MET A 125 1.12 -1.68 0.66
C MET A 125 0.53 -2.94 0.00
N ASN A 126 -0.80 -3.09 -0.07
CA ASN A 126 -1.44 -4.21 -0.78
C ASN A 126 -1.44 -4.06 -2.31
N ALA A 127 -1.31 -2.83 -2.81
CA ALA A 127 -1.35 -2.53 -4.24
C ALA A 127 0.03 -2.56 -4.89
N LEU A 128 1.08 -2.41 -4.07
CA LEU A 128 2.49 -2.60 -4.41
C LEU A 128 2.87 -4.07 -4.37
#